data_AF-A0A7X3NTY7-F1
#
_entry.id   AF-A0A7X3NTY7-F1
#
_cell.length_a   1.000
_cell.length_b   1.000
_cell.length_c   1.000
_cell.angle_alpha   90.00
_cell.angle_beta   90.00
_cell.angle_gamma   90.00
#
_symmetry.space_group_name_H-M   'P 1'
#
loop_
_entity.id
_entity.type
_entity.pdbx_description
1 polymer ?
#
loop_
_entity_poly.entity_id
_entity_poly.type
_entity_poly.pdbx_seq_one_letter_code
_entity_poly.pdbx_strand_id
1 'polypeptide(L)'
;MKHTNRRHRLEQLRLSEAKGTLTEQEHEELLTIFAELDAEEAEALKPAKEKSQQLQEEKTTLEETASQLQDIVTEHKQLLTDARTYLVQLQSKRALLADKYYRLTGQNLSQR
;
A
#
# COMPACT_ATOMS: atom_id res chain seq x y z
N MET A 1 -3.34 -24.35 -36.03
CA MET A 1 -4.34 -25.25 -36.65
C MET A 1 -5.22 -26.01 -35.65
N LYS A 2 -4.79 -26.31 -34.41
CA LYS A 2 -5.65 -26.98 -33.40
C LYS A 2 -6.78 -26.10 -32.83
N HIS A 3 -6.53 -24.81 -32.57
CA HIS A 3 -7.52 -23.91 -31.95
C HIS A 3 -8.76 -23.60 -32.82
N THR A 4 -8.60 -23.52 -34.15
CA THR A 4 -9.71 -23.33 -35.08
C THR A 4 -10.63 -24.55 -35.13
N ASN A 5 -10.06 -25.76 -35.01
CA ASN A 5 -10.83 -27.00 -34.99
C ASN A 5 -11.62 -27.16 -33.67
N ARG A 6 -11.00 -26.82 -32.52
CA ARG A 6 -11.68 -26.82 -31.21
C ARG A 6 -12.81 -25.79 -31.11
N ARG A 7 -12.64 -24.58 -31.67
CA ARG A 7 -13.71 -23.57 -31.72
C ARG A 7 -14.92 -24.04 -32.52
N HIS A 8 -14.70 -24.60 -33.71
CA HIS A 8 -15.78 -25.15 -34.53
C HIS A 8 -16.46 -26.35 -33.85
N ARG A 9 -15.71 -27.21 -33.16
CA ARG A 9 -16.27 -28.34 -32.41
C ARG A 9 -17.14 -27.89 -31.24
N LEU A 10 -16.66 -26.91 -30.45
CA LEU A 10 -17.44 -26.32 -29.36
C LEU A 10 -18.74 -25.66 -29.85
N GLU A 11 -18.68 -24.97 -30.99
CA GLU A 11 -19.85 -24.33 -31.60
C GLU A 11 -20.89 -25.37 -32.07
N GLN A 12 -20.43 -26.48 -32.64
CA GLN A 12 -21.29 -27.62 -32.99
C GLN A 12 -21.95 -28.25 -31.76
N LEU A 13 -21.17 -28.49 -30.69
CA LEU A 13 -21.68 -29.08 -29.45
C LEU A 13 -22.69 -28.16 -28.74
N ARG A 14 -22.48 -26.84 -28.77
CA ARG A 14 -23.46 -25.87 -28.24
C ARG A 14 -24.75 -25.83 -29.07
N LEU A 15 -24.64 -26.00 -30.39
CA LEU A 15 -25.81 -26.06 -31.26
C LEU A 15 -26.62 -27.34 -31.07
N SER A 16 -25.98 -28.49 -30.81
CA SER A 16 -26.67 -29.73 -30.49
C SER A 16 -27.25 -29.73 -29.08
N GLU A 17 -26.57 -29.09 -28.11
CA GLU A 17 -27.10 -28.85 -26.76
C GLU A 17 -28.36 -27.98 -26.80
N ALA A 18 -28.33 -26.86 -27.53
CA ALA A 18 -29.49 -25.97 -27.68
C ALA A 18 -30.68 -26.62 -28.40
N LYS A 19 -30.43 -27.64 -29.22
CA LYS A 19 -31.46 -28.44 -29.89
C LYS A 19 -31.94 -29.63 -29.04
N GLY A 20 -31.32 -29.88 -27.88
CA GLY A 20 -31.62 -31.03 -27.03
C GLY A 20 -31.24 -32.38 -27.67
N THR A 21 -30.36 -32.38 -28.67
CA THR A 21 -29.94 -33.59 -29.41
C THR A 21 -28.54 -34.04 -29.02
N LEU A 22 -28.03 -33.58 -27.87
CA LEU A 22 -26.70 -33.91 -27.38
C LEU A 22 -26.70 -35.36 -26.89
N THR A 23 -25.76 -36.16 -27.37
CA THR A 23 -25.52 -37.49 -26.82
C THR A 23 -24.70 -37.41 -25.54
N GLU A 24 -24.73 -38.46 -24.70
CA GLU A 24 -23.94 -38.51 -23.46
C GLU A 24 -22.44 -38.28 -23.73
N GLN A 25 -21.93 -38.88 -24.80
CA GLN A 25 -20.52 -38.73 -25.21
C GLN A 25 -20.19 -37.29 -25.63
N GLU A 26 -21.11 -36.62 -26.34
CA GLU A 26 -20.95 -35.21 -26.73
C GLU A 26 -21.08 -34.27 -25.53
N HIS A 27 -21.84 -34.66 -24.50
CA HIS A 27 -21.93 -33.94 -23.23
C HIS A 27 -20.61 -34.01 -22.45
N GLU A 28 -20.03 -35.20 -22.32
CA GLU A 28 -18.71 -35.39 -21.72
C GLU A 28 -17.61 -34.63 -22.48
N GLU A 29 -17.66 -34.63 -23.82
CA GLU A 29 -16.73 -33.88 -24.66
C GLU A 29 -16.84 -32.36 -24.41
N LEU A 30 -18.07 -31.83 -24.33
CA LEU A 30 -18.32 -30.42 -24.04
C LEU A 30 -17.82 -30.02 -22.65
N LEU A 31 -18.07 -30.84 -21.63
CA LEU A 31 -17.55 -30.63 -20.27
C LEU A 31 -16.02 -30.64 -20.24
N THR A 32 -15.40 -31.54 -20.99
CA THR A 32 -13.93 -31.62 -21.10
C THR A 32 -13.37 -30.35 -21.74
N ILE A 33 -13.98 -29.86 -22.82
CA ILE A 33 -13.54 -28.62 -23.50
C ILE A 33 -13.65 -27.41 -22.55
N PHE A 34 -14.70 -27.34 -21.72
CA PHE A 34 -14.84 -26.28 -20.73
C PHE A 34 -13.79 -26.39 -19.62
N ALA A 35 -13.54 -27.59 -19.08
CA ALA A 35 -12.50 -27.79 -18.07
C ALA A 35 -11.10 -27.41 -18.59
N GLU A 36 -10.81 -27.70 -19.87
CA GLU A 36 -9.57 -27.26 -20.52
C GLU A 36 -9.50 -25.73 -20.66
N LEU A 37 -10.60 -25.07 -21.05
CA LEU A 37 -10.66 -23.60 -21.15
C LEU A 37 -10.46 -22.95 -19.78
N ASP A 38 -11.10 -23.48 -18.75
CA ASP A 38 -10.99 -22.98 -17.37
C ASP A 38 -9.55 -23.14 -16.86
N ALA A 39 -8.89 -24.25 -17.20
CA ALA A 39 -7.47 -24.46 -16.87
C ALA A 39 -6.55 -23.48 -17.62
N GLU A 40 -6.78 -23.27 -18.93
CA GLU A 40 -6.04 -22.29 -19.73
C GLU A 40 -6.23 -20.86 -19.21
N GLU A 41 -7.45 -20.49 -18.85
CA GLU A 41 -7.76 -19.19 -18.25
C GLU A 41 -7.11 -19.05 -16.87
N ALA A 42 -7.16 -20.09 -16.03
CA ALA A 42 -6.52 -20.08 -14.72
C ALA A 42 -5.00 -19.87 -14.85
N GLU A 43 -4.33 -20.57 -15.76
CA GLU A 43 -2.91 -20.39 -16.05
C GLU A 43 -2.60 -18.99 -16.59
N ALA A 44 -3.42 -18.47 -17.51
CA ALA A 44 -3.25 -17.13 -18.06
C ALA A 44 -3.42 -16.03 -17.00
N LEU A 45 -4.29 -16.25 -16.01
CA LEU A 45 -4.55 -15.31 -14.93
C LEU A 45 -3.53 -15.36 -13.78
N LYS A 46 -2.77 -16.46 -13.62
CA LYS A 46 -1.73 -16.59 -12.57
C LYS A 46 -0.78 -15.39 -12.49
N PRO A 47 -0.12 -14.92 -13.57
CA PRO A 47 0.83 -13.81 -13.47
C PRO A 47 0.16 -12.51 -13.02
N ALA A 48 -1.09 -12.27 -13.42
CA ALA A 48 -1.84 -11.10 -12.97
C ALA A 48 -2.20 -11.19 -11.48
N LYS A 49 -2.58 -12.38 -11.01
CA LYS A 49 -2.86 -12.65 -9.58
C LYS A 49 -1.60 -12.50 -8.72
N GLU A 50 -0.49 -13.08 -9.15
CA GLU A 50 0.81 -12.97 -8.47
C GLU A 50 1.26 -11.51 -8.39
N LYS A 51 1.18 -10.77 -9.50
CA LYS A 51 1.51 -9.34 -9.52
C LYS A 51 0.59 -8.53 -8.61
N SER A 52 -0.70 -8.85 -8.57
CA SER A 52 -1.65 -8.19 -7.67
C SER A 52 -1.31 -8.45 -6.20
N GLN A 53 -0.88 -9.66 -5.85
CA GLN A 53 -0.46 -9.99 -4.48
C GLN A 53 0.83 -9.23 -4.10
N GLN A 54 1.83 -9.23 -4.98
CA GLN A 54 3.08 -8.49 -4.77
C GLN A 54 2.82 -6.99 -4.55
N LEU A 55 1.98 -6.37 -5.39
CA LEU A 55 1.63 -4.96 -5.25
C LEU A 55 0.86 -4.68 -3.95
N GLN A 56 0.05 -5.63 -3.49
CA GLN A 56 -0.67 -5.49 -2.22
C GLN A 56 0.29 -5.56 -1.03
N GLU A 57 1.27 -6.46 -1.05
CA GLU A 57 2.31 -6.56 -0.02
C GLU A 57 3.23 -5.32 0.01
N GLU A 58 3.61 -4.83 -1.17
CA GLU A 58 4.39 -3.59 -1.29
C GLU A 58 3.60 -2.40 -0.75
N LYS A 59 2.32 -2.31 -1.07
CA LYS A 59 1.42 -1.27 -0.55
C LYS A 59 1.33 -1.31 0.97
N THR A 60 1.12 -2.48 1.58
CA THR A 60 1.05 -2.60 3.04
C THR A 60 2.36 -2.19 3.71
N THR A 61 3.49 -2.59 3.12
CA THR A 61 4.82 -2.21 3.64
C THR A 61 5.05 -0.69 3.56
N LEU A 62 4.62 -0.06 2.47
CA LEU A 62 4.71 1.39 2.30
C LEU A 62 3.78 2.14 3.26
N GLU A 63 2.57 1.63 3.49
CA GLU A 63 1.62 2.21 4.44
C GLU A 63 2.16 2.16 5.88
N GLU A 64 2.77 1.05 6.28
CA GLU A 64 3.45 0.92 7.59
C GLU A 64 4.61 1.90 7.72
N THR A 65 5.47 1.99 6.68
CA THR A 65 6.60 2.93 6.66
C THR A 65 6.13 4.38 6.74
N ALA A 66 5.07 4.73 6.01
CA ALA A 66 4.48 6.06 6.04
C ALA A 66 3.94 6.41 7.44
N SER A 67 3.29 5.46 8.12
CA SER A 67 2.83 5.65 9.50
C SER A 67 3.99 5.92 10.46
N GLN A 68 5.06 5.12 10.38
CA GLN A 68 6.24 5.32 11.23
C GLN A 68 6.92 6.66 10.98
N LEU A 69 7.04 7.09 9.71
CA LEU A 69 7.58 8.40 9.38
C LEU A 69 6.69 9.54 9.91
N GLN A 70 5.38 9.37 9.88
CA GLN A 70 4.44 10.35 10.43
C GLN A 70 4.60 10.50 11.94
N ASP A 71 4.82 9.39 12.66
CA ASP A 71 5.09 9.41 14.10
C ASP A 71 6.41 10.16 14.39
N ILE A 72 7.48 9.84 13.66
CA ILE A 72 8.79 10.52 13.79
C ILE A 72 8.66 12.02 13.52
N VAL A 73 7.91 12.43 12.50
CA VAL A 73 7.68 13.85 12.19
C VAL A 73 6.91 14.53 13.33
N THR A 74 5.95 13.84 13.93
CA THR A 74 5.16 14.35 15.05
C THR A 74 6.05 14.56 16.28
N GLU A 75 6.90 13.59 16.60
CA GLU A 75 7.88 13.71 17.69
C GLU A 75 8.87 14.87 17.46
N HIS A 76 9.42 15.01 16.24
CA HIS A 76 10.32 16.12 15.93
C HIS A 76 9.65 17.49 16.07
N LYS A 77 8.38 17.61 15.67
CA LYS A 77 7.61 18.86 15.86
C LYS A 77 7.42 19.18 17.34
N GLN A 78 7.17 18.16 18.16
CA GLN A 78 7.03 18.32 19.60
C GLN A 78 8.36 18.77 20.21
N LEU A 79 9.47 18.07 19.91
CA LEU A 79 10.81 18.42 20.39
C LEU A 79 11.21 19.84 19.99
N LEU A 80 10.89 20.27 18.76
CA LEU A 80 11.16 21.64 18.32
C LEU A 80 10.36 22.68 19.11
N THR A 81 9.10 22.36 19.42
CA THR A 81 8.23 23.21 20.24
C THR A 81 8.75 23.32 21.67
N ASP A 82 9.18 22.20 22.24
CA ASP A 82 9.75 22.15 23.59
C ASP A 82 11.07 22.91 23.66
N ALA A 83 11.95 22.74 22.68
CA ALA A 83 13.22 23.46 22.58
C ALA A 83 13.01 24.99 22.48
N ARG A 84 12.04 25.43 21.68
CA ARG A 84 11.67 26.86 21.58
C ARG A 84 11.14 27.39 22.90
N THR A 85 10.27 26.64 23.56
CA THR A 85 9.72 27.01 24.87
C THR A 85 10.83 27.13 25.92
N TYR A 86 11.73 26.16 25.95
CA TYR A 86 12.87 26.16 26.86
C TYR A 86 13.80 27.35 26.61
N LEU A 87 14.07 27.68 25.35
CA LEU A 87 14.89 28.84 24.99
C LEU A 87 14.27 30.15 25.47
N VAL A 88 12.96 30.34 25.32
CA VAL A 88 12.25 31.51 25.86
C VAL A 88 12.35 31.57 27.38
N GLN A 89 12.18 30.44 28.07
CA GLN A 89 12.36 30.36 29.53
C GLN A 89 13.79 30.69 29.96
N LEU A 90 14.80 30.27 29.20
CA LEU A 90 16.18 30.56 29.50
C LEU A 90 16.49 32.05 29.31
N GLN A 91 15.98 32.65 28.22
CA GLN A 91 16.12 34.08 27.96
C GLN A 91 15.48 34.93 29.06
N SER A 92 14.28 34.56 29.53
CA SER A 92 13.61 35.28 30.62
C SER A 92 14.37 35.14 31.95
N LYS A 93 14.83 33.94 32.31
CA LYS A 93 15.70 33.72 33.48
C LYS A 93 16.98 34.55 33.39
N ARG A 94 17.62 34.59 32.22
CA ARG A 94 18.81 35.41 31.98
C ARG A 94 18.53 36.90 32.21
N ALA A 95 17.42 37.40 31.68
CA ALA A 95 17.02 38.80 31.88
C ALA A 95 16.80 39.14 33.36
N LEU A 96 16.13 38.24 34.11
CA LEU A 96 15.94 38.39 35.56
C LEU A 96 17.26 38.38 36.33
N LEU A 97 18.21 37.51 35.96
CA LEU A 97 19.54 37.50 36.58
C LEU A 97 20.32 38.77 36.27
N ALA A 98 20.26 39.26 35.03
CA ALA A 98 20.93 40.50 34.63
C ALA A 98 20.38 41.71 35.41
N ASP A 99 19.06 41.80 35.57
CA ASP A 99 18.42 42.84 36.39
C ASP A 99 18.83 42.74 37.87
N LYS A 100 18.78 41.53 38.46
CA LYS A 100 19.25 41.31 39.83
C LYS A 100 20.71 41.69 40.02
N TYR A 101 21.58 41.32 39.09
CA TYR A 101 22.99 41.68 39.12
C TYR A 101 23.18 43.19 39.07
N TYR A 102 22.51 43.86 38.13
CA TYR A 102 22.58 45.32 38.01
C TYR A 102 22.15 46.03 39.30
N ARG A 103 21.06 45.58 39.93
CA ARG A 103 20.60 46.14 41.22
C ARG A 103 21.62 45.96 42.34
N LEU A 104 22.41 44.89 42.33
CA LEU A 104 23.40 44.58 43.36
C LEU A 104 24.75 45.28 43.13
N THR A 105 25.17 45.43 41.88
CA THR A 105 26.54 45.87 41.54
C THR A 105 26.59 47.24 40.86
N GLY A 106 25.45 47.75 40.37
CA GLY A 106 25.37 48.94 39.52
C GLY A 106 25.96 48.74 38.11
N GLN A 107 26.39 47.52 37.78
CA GLN A 107 27.03 47.18 36.50
C GLN A 107 26.13 46.27 35.67
N ASN A 108 26.15 46.45 34.35
CA ASN A 108 25.44 45.54 33.45
C ASN A 108 26.17 44.20 33.35
N LEU A 109 25.40 43.10 33.37
CA LEU A 109 25.93 41.78 33.09
C LEU A 109 26.17 41.65 31.57
N SER A 110 27.37 42.00 31.13
CA SER A 110 27.74 42.02 29.70
C SER A 110 27.65 40.63 29.08
N GLN A 111 26.97 40.52 27.93
CA GLN A 111 26.90 39.31 27.11
C GLN A 111 28.21 39.12 26.33
N ARG A 112 28.77 37.92 26.34
CA ARG A 112 29.57 37.40 25.23
C ARG A 112 28.70 36.47 24.40
#